data_AF-A0A957CDG0-F1
#
_entry.id   AF-A0A957CDG0-F1
#
_cell.length_a   1.000
_cell.length_b   1.000
_cell.length_c   1.000
_cell.angle_alpha   90.00
_cell.angle_beta   90.00
_cell.angle_gamma   90.00
#
_symmetry.space_group_name_H-M   'P 1'
#
loop_
_entity.id
_entity.type
_entity.pdbx_description
1 polymer ?
#
loop_
_entity_poly.entity_id
_entity_poly.type
_entity_poly.pdbx_seq_one_letter_code
_entity_poly.pdbx_strand_id
1 'polypeptide(L)' 'IGVDGVFVGSGIFKSGNPAERAKAIVEATTHYQNAEILAKVSENLGEPMVGINVSSLPESEQLATRGW' A
#
# COMPACT_ATOMS: atom_id res chain seq x y z
N ILE A 1 3.44 -0.13 -13.89
CA ILE A 1 3.39 1.34 -13.99
C ILE A 1 4.76 2.03 -14.00
N GLY A 2 5.89 1.29 -14.00
CA GLY A 2 7.21 1.84 -14.38
C GLY A 2 7.84 2.85 -13.43
N VAL A 3 7.52 2.79 -12.14
CA VAL A 3 8.08 3.69 -11.10
C VAL A 3 9.42 3.16 -10.57
N ASP A 4 10.29 4.07 -10.14
CA ASP A 4 11.61 3.73 -9.56
C ASP A 4 11.53 3.25 -8.09
N GLY A 5 10.41 3.50 -7.42
CA GLY A 5 10.20 3.11 -6.03
C GLY A 5 8.82 3.51 -5.51
N VAL A 6 8.54 3.13 -4.27
CA VAL A 6 7.27 3.40 -3.59
C VAL A 6 7.51 4.09 -2.24
N PHE A 7 6.66 5.06 -1.90
CA PHE A 7 6.65 5.70 -0.59
C PHE A 7 5.46 5.18 0.22
N VAL A 8 5.72 4.71 1.44
CA VAL A 8 4.68 4.20 2.34
C VAL A 8 4.88 4.75 3.74
N GLY A 9 3.85 5.38 4.29
CA GLY A 9 3.81 5.84 5.68
C GLY A 9 2.73 5.11 6.47
N SER A 10 1.52 5.66 6.42
CA SER A 10 0.38 5.18 7.21
C SER A 10 0.01 3.71 6.94
N GLY A 11 0.21 3.22 5.71
CA GLY A 11 -0.01 1.82 5.35
C GLY A 11 0.83 0.83 6.15
N ILE A 12 1.98 1.24 6.70
CA ILE A 12 2.82 0.44 7.60
C ILE A 12 2.42 0.73 9.05
N PHE A 13 2.53 1.99 9.48
CA PHE A 13 2.48 2.33 10.90
C PHE A 13 1.08 2.34 11.52
N LYS A 14 0.02 2.39 10.71
CA LYS A 14 -1.37 2.27 11.17
C LYS A 14 -1.96 0.88 10.91
N SER A 15 -1.13 -0.11 10.61
CA SER A 15 -1.54 -1.50 10.44
C SER A 15 -1.45 -2.28 11.75
N GLY A 16 -2.08 -3.45 11.80
CA GLY A 16 -2.05 -4.33 12.98
C GLY A 16 -0.68 -4.93 13.28
N ASN A 17 0.18 -5.09 12.27
CA ASN A 17 1.54 -5.61 12.43
C ASN A 17 2.54 -4.82 11.54
N PRO A 18 3.01 -3.65 12.01
CA PRO A 18 3.84 -2.75 11.20
C PRO A 18 5.17 -3.36 10.74
N ALA A 19 5.85 -4.15 11.59
CA ALA A 19 7.16 -4.70 11.26
C ALA A 19 7.08 -5.73 10.14
N GLU A 20 6.11 -6.65 10.23
CA GLU A 20 5.91 -7.69 9.22
C GLU A 20 5.41 -7.08 7.90
N ARG A 21 4.52 -6.10 7.96
CA ARG A 21 4.06 -5.38 6.77
C ARG A 21 5.17 -4.56 6.10
N ALA A 22 6.05 -3.92 6.87
CA ALA A 22 7.19 -3.20 6.31
C ALA A 22 8.12 -4.15 5.55
N LYS A 23 8.44 -5.31 6.13
CA LYS A 23 9.25 -6.34 5.48
C LYS A 23 8.61 -6.83 4.18
N ALA A 24 7.31 -7.15 4.22
CA ALA A 24 6.56 -7.59 3.04
C ALA A 24 6.56 -6.55 1.91
N ILE A 25 6.42 -5.25 2.22
CA ILE A 25 6.44 -4.18 1.22
C ILE A 25 7.83 -4.04 0.58
N VAL A 26 8.90 -4.17 1.35
CA VAL A 26 10.28 -4.14 0.83
C VAL A 26 10.53 -5.33 -0.09
N GLU A 27 10.14 -6.55 0.33
CA GLU A 27 10.28 -7.75 -0.49
C GLU A 27 9.43 -7.67 -1.76
N ALA A 28 8.18 -7.19 -1.67
CA ALA A 28 7.29 -7.02 -2.81
C ALA A 28 7.82 -5.98 -3.81
N THR A 29 8.41 -4.88 -3.33
CA THR A 29 9.03 -3.86 -4.20
C THR A 29 10.25 -4.44 -4.92
N THR A 30 11.06 -5.23 -4.22
CA THR A 30 12.26 -5.87 -4.78
C THR A 30 11.90 -6.93 -5.82
N HIS A 31 10.84 -7.70 -5.59
CA HIS A 31 10.45 -8.86 -6.39
C HIS A 31 9.14 -8.64 -7.15
N TYR A 32 8.86 -7.40 -7.57
CA TYR A 32 7.57 -6.99 -8.15
C TYR A 32 7.13 -7.77 -9.42
N GLN A 33 8.04 -8.50 -10.07
CA GLN A 33 7.75 -9.34 -11.24
C GLN A 33 7.54 -10.82 -10.92
N ASN A 34 7.76 -11.26 -9.68
CA ASN A 34 7.62 -12.66 -9.28
C ASN A 34 6.29 -12.87 -8.54
N ALA A 35 5.30 -13.42 -9.26
CA ALA A 35 3.97 -13.66 -8.71
C ALA A 35 3.95 -14.61 -7.49
N GLU A 36 4.86 -15.59 -7.43
CA GLU A 36 4.93 -16.55 -6.32
C GLU A 36 5.41 -15.88 -5.04
N ILE A 37 6.47 -15.05 -5.12
CA ILE A 37 6.95 -14.28 -3.98
C ILE A 37 5.87 -13.29 -3.52
N LEU A 38 5.22 -12.60 -4.46
CA LEU A 38 4.16 -11.64 -4.13
C LEU A 38 2.99 -12.28 -3.39
N ALA A 39 2.55 -13.47 -3.82
CA ALA A 39 1.53 -14.22 -3.13
C ALA A 39 1.96 -14.54 -1.69
N LYS A 40 3.16 -15.10 -1.52
CA LYS A 40 3.70 -15.50 -0.22
C LYS A 40 3.85 -14.34 0.76
N VAL A 41 4.43 -13.22 0.33
CA VAL A 41 4.64 -12.06 1.23
C VAL A 41 3.35 -11.31 1.54
N SER A 42 2.26 -11.58 0.82
CA SER A 42 0.94 -10.97 1.09
C SER A 42 0.13 -11.74 2.14
N GLU A 43 0.60 -12.90 2.58
CA GLU A 43 -0.08 -13.74 3.57
C GLU A 43 0.12 -13.22 5.00
N ASN A 44 -0.91 -13.37 5.83
CA ASN A 44 -0.84 -13.17 7.29
C ASN A 44 -0.31 -11.80 7.78
N LEU A 45 -0.40 -10.75 6.98
CA LEU A 45 0.08 -9.39 7.32
C LEU A 45 -0.77 -8.64 8.36
N GLY A 46 -1.76 -9.31 8.95
CA GLY A 46 -2.76 -8.72 9.85
C GLY A 46 -3.61 -7.63 9.18
N GLU A 47 -4.36 -6.90 10.00
CA GLU A 47 -5.28 -5.88 9.51
C GLU A 47 -4.54 -4.70 8.84
N PRO A 48 -4.94 -4.31 7.62
CA PRO A 48 -4.41 -3.11 6.98
C PRO A 48 -4.95 -1.85 7.67
N MET A 49 -4.33 -0.72 7.37
CA MET A 49 -4.92 0.59 7.68
C MET A 49 -6.29 0.74 7.00
N VAL A 50 -7.25 1.36 7.70
CA VAL A 50 -8.52 1.80 7.11
C VAL A 50 -8.28 3.04 6.25
N GLY A 51 -8.53 2.92 4.94
CA GLY A 51 -8.49 4.03 3.99
C GLY A 51 -9.81 4.79 3.90
N ILE A 52 -9.75 6.02 3.41
CA ILE A 52 -10.94 6.83 3.07
C ILE A 52 -11.09 6.83 1.55
N ASN A 53 -12.30 6.60 1.06
CA ASN A 53 -12.56 6.59 -0.37
C ASN A 53 -12.52 8.02 -0.94
N VAL A 54 -11.79 8.25 -2.03
CA VAL A 54 -11.67 9.56 -2.68
C VAL A 54 -13.02 10.16 -3.07
N SER A 55 -13.98 9.35 -3.53
CA SER A 55 -15.30 9.83 -3.93
C SER A 55 -16.16 10.31 -2.76
N SER A 56 -15.77 10.01 -1.52
CA SER A 56 -16.42 10.48 -0.30
C SER A 56 -15.78 11.75 0.27
N LEU A 57 -14.63 12.18 -0.25
CA LEU A 57 -13.96 13.40 0.19
C LEU A 57 -14.64 14.64 -0.39
N PRO A 58 -14.77 15.72 0.39
CA PRO A 58 -15.14 17.04 -0.13
C PRO A 58 -14.22 17.46 -1.28
N GLU A 59 -14.75 18.18 -2.28
CA GLU A 59 -13.97 18.61 -3.45
C GLU A 59 -12.73 19.45 -3.05
N SER A 60 -12.81 20.23 -1.97
CA SER A 60 -11.70 21.01 -1.43
C SER A 60 -10.54 20.18 -0.87
N GLU A 61 -10.78 18.91 -0.54
CA GLU A 61 -9.77 17.99 0.01
C GLU A 61 -9.22 17.03 -1.06
N GLN A 62 -9.79 17.02 -2.26
CA GLN A 62 -9.33 16.19 -3.37
C GLN A 62 -8.10 16.82 -4.02
N LEU A 63 -7.01 16.04 -4.09
CA LEU A 63 -5.78 16.49 -4.76
C LEU A 63 -5.92 16.54 -6.29
N ALA A 64 -6.89 15.81 -6.86
CA ALA A 64 -7.22 15.83 -8.27
C ALA A 64 -8.75 15.79 -8.44
N THR A 65 -9.30 16.77 -9.16
CA THR A 65 -10.75 16.92 -9.41
C THR A 65 -11.22 16.27 -10.72
N ARG A 66 -10.31 15.70 -11.53
CA ARG A 66 -10.64 15.08 -12.82
C ARG A 66 -9.74 13.88 -13.12
N GLY A 67 -10.35 12.74 -13.44
CA GLY A 67 -9.66 11.50 -13.86
C GLY A 67 -9.54 10.42 -12.77
N TRP A 68 -9.41 9.16 -13.21
CA TRP A 68 -8.89 8.02 -12.45
C TRP A 68 -7.37 7.96 -12.60
#